data_AF-A0A1C2B0J3-F1
#
_entry.id   AF-A0A1C2B0J3-F1
#
_cell.length_a   1.000
_cell.length_b   1.000
_cell.length_c   1.000
_cell.angle_alpha   90.00
_cell.angle_beta   90.00
_cell.angle_gamma   90.00
#
_symmetry.space_group_name_H-M   'P 1'
#
loop_
_entity.id
_entity.type
_entity.pdbx_description
1 polymer ?
#
loop_
_entity_poly.entity_id
_entity_poly.type
_entity_poly.pdbx_seq_one_letter_code
_entity_poly.pdbx_strand_id
1 'polypeptide(L)'
;MSLKDFNFNVHHTQNYARVGVIETHRGNINTPAFMPVGTQATVKGVFLEDIKKTGSEIILSNTYHLMIRPGIERIESVGGLHEFMNCDLPILTDSGGFQVMS
;
A
#
# COMPACT_ATOMS: atom_id res chain seq x y z
N MET A 1 -15.15 6.64 -15.09
CA MET A 1 -14.77 7.87 -14.36
C MET A 1 -13.26 7.84 -14.21
N SER A 2 -12.52 8.76 -14.84
CA SER A 2 -11.04 8.75 -14.71
C SER A 2 -10.68 9.22 -13.29
N LEU A 3 -9.93 8.41 -12.57
CA LEU A 3 -9.36 8.77 -11.26
C LEU A 3 -8.50 10.03 -11.44
N LYS A 4 -9.00 11.16 -10.94
CA LYS A 4 -8.27 12.44 -10.86
C LYS A 4 -7.45 12.54 -9.57
N ASP A 5 -7.40 11.49 -8.76
CA ASP A 5 -7.03 11.58 -7.35
C ASP A 5 -5.61 11.07 -7.08
N PHE A 6 -4.67 11.39 -7.97
CA PHE A 6 -3.24 11.22 -7.72
C PHE A 6 -2.52 12.51 -8.08
N ASN A 7 -1.83 13.08 -7.10
CA ASN A 7 -0.98 14.24 -7.29
C ASN A 7 0.34 14.04 -6.55
N PHE A 8 1.44 14.52 -7.14
CA PHE A 8 2.76 14.45 -6.51
C PHE A 8 3.40 15.83 -6.50
N ASN A 9 3.49 16.43 -5.31
CA ASN A 9 4.03 17.76 -5.09
C ASN A 9 5.43 17.65 -4.46
N VAL A 10 6.46 18.18 -5.13
CA VAL A 10 7.81 18.29 -4.55
C VAL A 10 7.91 19.60 -3.78
N HIS A 11 8.16 19.51 -2.46
CA HIS A 11 8.28 20.68 -1.60
C HIS A 11 9.70 21.24 -1.55
N HIS A 12 10.70 20.35 -1.54
CA HIS A 12 12.11 20.75 -1.47
C HIS A 12 12.99 19.75 -2.21
N THR A 13 14.11 20.25 -2.76
CA THR A 13 15.12 19.45 -3.45
C THR A 13 16.51 19.79 -2.93
N GLN A 14 17.36 18.78 -2.82
CA GLN A 14 18.79 18.95 -2.52
C GLN A 14 19.58 17.94 -3.34
N ASN A 15 20.31 18.40 -4.35
CA ASN A 15 20.95 17.54 -5.36
C ASN A 15 19.93 16.57 -5.98
N TYR A 16 20.12 15.27 -5.80
CA TYR A 16 19.18 14.23 -6.27
C TYR A 16 18.09 13.87 -5.26
N ALA A 17 18.17 14.38 -4.02
CA ALA A 17 17.18 14.12 -2.99
C ALA A 17 15.96 15.05 -3.14
N ARG A 18 14.77 14.51 -2.85
CA ARG A 18 13.48 15.19 -2.94
C ARG A 18 12.66 14.90 -1.69
N VAL A 19 12.05 15.94 -1.14
CA VAL A 19 10.99 15.83 -0.13
C VAL A 19 9.71 16.37 -0.75
N GLY A 20 8.61 15.65 -0.57
CA GLY A 20 7.34 16.00 -1.17
C GLY A 20 6.20 15.16 -0.65
N VAL A 21 5.01 15.35 -1.20
CA VAL A 21 3.79 14.64 -0.80
C VAL A 21 3.12 14.03 -2.02
N ILE A 22 2.73 12.76 -1.91
CA ILE A 22 1.82 12.10 -2.83
C ILE A 22 0.42 12.18 -2.21
N GLU A 23 -0.52 12.81 -2.90
CA GLU A 23 -1.92 12.89 -2.50
C GLU A 23 -2.70 11.79 -3.20
N THR A 24 -3.45 11.00 -2.44
CA THR A 24 -4.32 9.94 -2.96
C THR A 24 -5.73 10.07 -2.40
N HIS A 25 -6.69 9.40 -3.02
CA HIS A 25 -8.07 9.34 -2.51
C HIS A 25 -8.21 8.72 -1.11
N ARG A 26 -7.18 8.00 -0.62
CA ARG A 26 -7.17 7.36 0.70
C ARG A 26 -6.18 7.99 1.70
N GLY A 27 -5.60 9.13 1.35
CA GLY A 27 -4.70 9.85 2.24
C GLY A 27 -3.43 10.33 1.55
N ASN A 28 -2.67 11.14 2.29
CA ASN A 28 -1.42 11.73 1.83
C ASN A 28 -0.23 10.87 2.30
N ILE A 29 0.81 10.83 1.48
CA ILE A 29 2.04 10.08 1.73
C ILE A 29 3.23 11.03 1.60
N ASN A 30 3.91 11.31 2.71
CA ASN A 30 5.14 12.06 2.74
C ASN A 30 6.28 11.22 2.13
N THR A 31 7.08 11.85 1.28
CA THR A 31 8.23 11.25 0.61
C THR A 31 9.53 11.91 1.09
N PRO A 32 10.63 11.14 1.32
CA PRO A 32 10.79 9.70 1.06
C PRO A 32 9.97 8.80 2.00
N ALA A 33 9.30 7.80 1.43
CA ALA A 33 8.41 6.89 2.15
C ALA A 33 9.02 5.49 2.28
N PHE A 34 8.76 4.83 3.40
CA PHE A 34 9.03 3.40 3.58
C PHE A 34 7.69 2.67 3.73
N MET A 35 7.54 1.54 3.04
CA MET A 35 6.29 0.77 3.00
C MET A 35 6.49 -0.58 3.71
N PRO A 36 5.84 -0.82 4.87
CA PRO A 36 5.74 -2.15 5.45
C PRO A 36 5.08 -3.14 4.47
N VAL A 37 5.60 -4.36 4.40
CA VAL A 37 5.15 -5.37 3.43
C VAL A 37 4.15 -6.35 4.05
N GLY A 38 2.94 -6.35 3.49
CA GLY A 38 1.91 -7.35 3.74
C GLY A 38 1.94 -8.48 2.72
N THR A 39 2.26 -9.69 3.16
CA THR A 39 2.41 -10.84 2.24
C THR A 39 1.07 -11.52 1.94
N GLN A 40 0.19 -11.66 2.93
CA GLN A 40 -1.11 -12.32 2.78
C GLN A 40 -2.20 -11.49 3.46
N ALA A 41 -2.38 -10.25 3.00
CA ALA A 41 -3.30 -9.30 3.62
C ALA A 41 -2.97 -9.02 5.10
N THR A 42 -1.72 -9.21 5.50
CA THR A 42 -1.23 -8.93 6.85
C THR A 42 0.27 -8.72 6.82
N VAL A 43 0.74 -7.78 7.65
CA VAL A 43 2.16 -7.66 7.97
C VAL A 43 2.43 -8.58 9.15
N LYS A 44 3.40 -9.48 8.99
CA LYS A 44 3.59 -10.60 9.92
C LYS A 44 3.94 -10.12 11.32
N GLY A 45 3.17 -10.59 12.32
CA GLY A 45 3.47 -10.41 13.74
C GLY A 45 3.11 -9.05 14.32
N VAL A 46 2.42 -8.18 13.58
CA VAL A 46 2.02 -6.85 14.04
C VAL A 46 0.58 -6.55 13.64
N PHE A 47 -0.13 -5.82 14.49
CA PHE A 47 -1.44 -5.29 14.13
C PHE A 47 -1.28 -4.05 13.25
N LEU A 48 -2.28 -3.76 12.41
CA LEU A 48 -2.27 -2.57 11.58
C LEU A 48 -2.19 -1.29 12.43
N GLU A 49 -2.84 -1.26 13.59
CA GLU A 49 -2.76 -0.14 14.52
C GLU A 49 -1.32 0.15 14.96
N ASP A 50 -0.51 -0.89 15.16
CA ASP A 50 0.88 -0.72 15.55
C ASP A 50 1.72 -0.17 14.39
N ILE A 51 1.40 -0.57 13.15
CA ILE A 51 2.00 0.01 11.93
C ILE A 51 1.67 1.50 11.82
N LYS A 52 0.42 1.89 12.09
CA LYS A 52 0.04 3.31 12.08
C LYS A 52 0.79 4.10 13.15
N LYS A 53 1.00 3.51 14.34
CA LYS A 53 1.78 4.14 15.43
C LYS A 53 3.24 4.39 15.05
N THR A 54 3.81 3.66 14.09
CA THR A 54 5.17 3.94 13.58
C THR A 54 5.24 5.15 12.66
N GLY A 55 4.09 5.74 12.29
CA GLY A 55 4.00 6.82 11.32
C GLY A 55 3.96 6.32 9.87
N SER A 56 3.63 5.05 9.64
CA SER A 56 3.46 4.53 8.28
C SER A 56 2.21 5.11 7.63
N GLU A 57 2.38 5.69 6.45
CA GLU A 57 1.31 6.36 5.68
C GLU A 57 0.86 5.53 4.47
N ILE A 58 1.55 4.43 4.19
CA ILE A 58 1.27 3.52 3.08
C ILE A 58 1.83 2.13 3.40
N ILE A 59 1.16 1.08 2.91
CA ILE A 59 1.65 -0.29 2.97
C ILE A 59 1.79 -0.89 1.57
N LEU A 60 2.67 -1.89 1.43
CA LEU A 60 2.77 -2.71 0.23
C LEU A 60 2.02 -4.02 0.46
N SER A 61 1.19 -4.45 -0.48
CA SER A 61 0.56 -5.76 -0.45
C SER A 61 0.97 -6.61 -1.66
N ASN A 62 1.28 -7.87 -1.41
CA ASN A 62 1.73 -8.79 -2.45
C ASN A 62 0.57 -9.41 -3.24
N THR A 63 0.53 -9.19 -4.54
CA THR A 63 -0.53 -9.70 -5.40
C THR A 63 -0.45 -11.21 -5.61
N TYR A 64 0.76 -11.76 -5.77
CA TYR A 64 0.95 -13.20 -6.02
C TYR A 64 0.34 -14.07 -4.92
N HIS A 65 0.67 -13.77 -3.67
CA HIS A 65 0.16 -14.51 -2.53
C HIS A 65 -1.35 -14.34 -2.35
N LEU A 66 -1.87 -13.11 -2.50
CA LEU A 66 -3.31 -12.85 -2.41
C LEU A 66 -4.12 -13.59 -3.48
N MET A 67 -3.59 -13.67 -4.70
CA MET A 67 -4.23 -14.37 -5.82
C MET A 67 -4.34 -15.88 -5.57
N ILE A 68 -3.33 -16.50 -4.94
CA ILE A 68 -3.34 -17.93 -4.62
C ILE A 68 -4.17 -18.21 -3.36
N ARG A 69 -4.01 -17.38 -2.34
CA ARG A 69 -4.72 -17.52 -1.07
C ARG A 69 -4.82 -16.14 -0.40
N PRO A 70 -6.03 -15.59 -0.20
CA PRO A 70 -7.34 -16.25 -0.24
C PRO A 70 -8.00 -16.42 -1.63
N GLY A 71 -7.45 -15.82 -2.68
CA GLY A 71 -8.08 -15.72 -3.99
C GLY A 71 -8.86 -14.40 -4.18
N ILE A 72 -8.88 -13.91 -5.42
CA ILE A 72 -9.48 -12.62 -5.79
C ILE A 72 -10.98 -12.59 -5.45
N GLU A 73 -11.73 -13.63 -5.84
CA GLU A 73 -13.18 -13.71 -5.61
C GLU A 73 -13.55 -13.53 -4.12
N ARG A 74 -12.74 -14.08 -3.22
CA ARG A 74 -12.95 -13.94 -1.78
C ARG A 74 -12.68 -12.50 -1.31
N ILE A 75 -11.62 -11.87 -1.81
CA ILE A 75 -11.30 -10.47 -1.48
C ILE A 75 -12.39 -9.54 -2.00
N GLU A 76 -12.89 -9.77 -3.22
CA GLU A 76 -13.98 -8.99 -3.80
C GLU A 76 -15.28 -9.16 -3.02
N SER A 77 -15.60 -10.39 -2.59
CA SER A 77 -16.83 -10.68 -1.83
C SER A 77 -16.95 -9.94 -0.50
N VAL A 78 -15.83 -9.49 0.08
CA VAL A 78 -15.81 -8.71 1.33
C VAL A 78 -15.69 -7.19 1.12
N GLY A 79 -15.75 -6.72 -0.13
CA GLY A 79 -15.64 -5.29 -0.45
C GLY A 79 -14.23 -4.82 -0.84
N GLY A 80 -13.30 -5.75 -1.11
CA GLY A 80 -11.96 -5.46 -1.59
C GLY A 80 -10.88 -5.55 -0.51
N LEU A 81 -9.63 -5.28 -0.91
CA LEU A 81 -8.45 -5.55 -0.07
C LEU A 81 -8.40 -4.70 1.20
N HIS A 82 -8.87 -3.45 1.16
CA HIS A 82 -8.89 -2.56 2.33
C HIS A 82 -9.80 -3.14 3.41
N GLU A 83 -11.03 -3.54 3.06
CA GLU A 83 -11.97 -4.19 3.97
C GLU A 83 -11.45 -5.54 4.47
N PHE A 84 -10.86 -6.34 3.57
CA PHE A 84 -10.29 -7.64 3.93
C PHE A 84 -9.14 -7.53 4.95
N MET A 85 -8.32 -6.47 4.85
CA MET A 85 -7.19 -6.20 5.75
C MET A 85 -7.58 -5.37 6.98
N ASN A 86 -8.81 -4.84 7.02
CA ASN A 86 -9.19 -3.74 7.93
C ASN A 86 -8.19 -2.58 7.86
N CYS A 87 -7.77 -2.21 6.64
CA CYS A 87 -6.77 -1.18 6.37
C CYS A 87 -7.37 0.02 5.65
N ASP A 88 -7.27 1.18 6.27
CA ASP A 88 -7.69 2.49 5.75
C ASP A 88 -6.56 3.29 5.08
N LEU A 89 -5.30 2.91 5.32
CA LEU A 89 -4.14 3.52 4.65
C LEU A 89 -4.11 3.19 3.15
N PRO A 90 -3.50 4.06 2.32
CA PRO A 90 -3.10 3.71 0.96
C PRO A 90 -2.36 2.37 0.88
N ILE A 91 -2.71 1.58 -0.14
CA ILE A 91 -2.07 0.29 -0.42
C ILE A 91 -1.46 0.34 -1.82
N LEU A 92 -0.15 0.08 -1.91
CA LEU A 92 0.51 -0.25 -3.16
C LEU A 92 0.50 -1.77 -3.35
N THR A 93 -0.07 -2.25 -4.45
CA THR A 93 0.04 -3.66 -4.84
C THR A 93 1.17 -3.84 -5.83
N ASP A 94 2.03 -4.82 -5.59
CA ASP A 94 2.97 -5.26 -6.64
C ASP A 94 2.22 -6.01 -7.76
N SER A 95 2.91 -6.35 -8.85
CA SER A 95 2.30 -7.11 -9.96
C SER A 95 2.35 -8.63 -9.76
N GLY A 96 3.06 -9.12 -8.73
CA GLY A 96 3.31 -10.55 -8.51
C GLY A 96 4.32 -11.20 -9.46
N GLY A 97 4.72 -10.55 -10.56
CA GLY A 97 5.58 -11.16 -11.59
C GLY A 97 6.98 -11.54 -11.10
N PHE A 98 7.51 -10.81 -10.11
CA PHE A 98 8.79 -11.15 -9.50
C PHE A 98 8.69 -12.47 -8.71
N GLN A 99 7.65 -12.63 -7.89
CA GLN A 99 7.46 -13.82 -7.05
C GLN A 99 7.10 -15.08 -7.84
N VAL A 100 6.54 -14.93 -9.05
CA VAL A 100 6.33 -16.07 -9.95
C VAL A 100 7.65 -16.70 -10.39
N MET A 101 8.72 -15.92 -10.47
CA MET A 101 10.02 -16.34 -11.01
C MET A 101 11.08 -16.64 -9.94
N SER A 102 10.81 -16.34 -8.67
CA SER A 102 11.76 -16.42 -7.55
C SER A 102 11.60 -17.67 -6.70
#